data_AF-A0A1A9N6Y6-F1
#
_entry.id   AF-A0A1A9N6Y6-F1
#
_cell.length_a   1.000
_cell.length_b   1.000
_cell.length_c   1.000
_cell.angle_alpha   90.00
_cell.angle_beta   90.00
_cell.angle_gamma   90.00
#
_symmetry.space_group_name_H-M   'P 1'
#
loop_
_entity.id
_entity.type
_entity.pdbx_description
1 polymer ?
#
loop_
_entity_poly.entity_id
_entity_poly.type
_entity_poly.pdbx_seq_one_letter_code
_entity_poly.pdbx_strand_id
1 'polypeptide(L)'
;MYHAMQMDITCESGIPVARFTIAGQSSLLGVADIEAMIAELARIRAAMQPVRPLNPPAGEYPMEVDPCWRVDRPPQFNGAVLSLRHIGIGWTAFALPPPSMTSLVEALSSCPVDPLPGEQTLLN
;
A
#
# COMPACT_ATOMS: atom_id res chain seq x y z
N MET A 1 -25.11 -5.70 -15.31
CA MET A 1 -24.86 -6.90 -14.47
C MET A 1 -23.39 -6.85 -14.07
N TYR A 2 -23.05 -7.04 -12.79
CA TYR A 2 -21.65 -7.06 -12.35
C TYR A 2 -21.11 -8.49 -12.50
N HIS A 3 -19.98 -8.66 -13.18
CA HIS A 3 -19.29 -9.94 -13.27
C HIS A 3 -18.10 -9.92 -12.32
N ALA A 4 -17.97 -10.97 -11.51
CA ALA A 4 -16.81 -11.11 -10.65
C ALA A 4 -15.54 -11.22 -11.50
N MET A 5 -14.56 -10.40 -11.14
CA MET A 5 -13.21 -10.48 -11.69
C MET A 5 -12.46 -11.61 -11.00
N GLN A 6 -11.73 -12.41 -11.78
CA GLN A 6 -10.79 -13.41 -11.28
C GLN A 6 -9.39 -13.05 -11.78
N MET A 7 -8.38 -13.25 -10.93
CA MET A 7 -6.99 -12.99 -11.27
C MET A 7 -6.08 -14.07 -10.66
N ASP A 8 -5.16 -14.59 -11.46
CA ASP A 8 -4.16 -15.59 -11.07
C ASP A 8 -2.82 -15.30 -11.75
N ILE A 9 -1.73 -15.85 -11.18
CA ILE A 9 -0.42 -15.81 -11.81
C ILE A 9 -0.23 -17.11 -12.58
N THR A 10 0.13 -16.98 -13.86
CA THR A 10 0.50 -18.10 -14.75
C THR A 10 1.86 -17.80 -15.38
N CYS A 11 2.43 -18.76 -16.11
CA CYS A 11 3.63 -18.55 -16.90
C CYS A 11 3.32 -18.57 -18.39
N GLU A 12 3.92 -17.66 -19.15
CA GLU A 12 3.95 -17.69 -20.61
C GLU A 12 5.42 -17.68 -21.06
N SER A 13 5.84 -18.73 -21.78
CA SER A 13 7.26 -18.90 -22.18
C SER A 13 8.25 -18.81 -21.01
N GLY A 14 7.83 -19.22 -19.81
CA GLY A 14 8.64 -19.14 -18.58
C GLY A 14 8.63 -17.78 -17.87
N ILE A 15 7.94 -16.77 -18.42
CA ILE A 15 7.79 -15.45 -17.81
C ILE A 15 6.48 -15.43 -16.99
N PRO A 16 6.52 -15.00 -15.72
CA PRO A 16 5.30 -14.79 -14.94
C PRO A 16 4.44 -13.70 -15.57
N VAL A 17 3.17 -14.02 -15.81
CA VAL A 17 2.14 -13.11 -16.31
C VAL A 17 0.89 -13.26 -15.47
N ALA A 18 0.14 -12.19 -15.30
CA ALA A 18 -1.16 -12.25 -14.64
C ALA A 18 -2.23 -12.61 -15.66
N ARG A 19 -3.06 -13.60 -15.34
CA ARG A 19 -4.29 -13.87 -16.08
C ARG A 19 -5.44 -13.12 -15.42
N PHE A 20 -6.15 -12.34 -16.21
CA PHE A 20 -7.28 -11.55 -15.76
C PHE A 20 -8.53 -12.00 -16.51
N THR A 21 -9.58 -12.37 -15.78
CA THR A 21 -10.81 -12.91 -16.37
C THR A 21 -12.05 -12.15 -15.89
N ILE A 22 -12.89 -11.70 -16.84
CA ILE A 22 -14.22 -11.13 -16.59
C ILE A 22 -15.20 -11.75 -17.58
N ALA A 23 -16.36 -12.20 -17.08
CA ALA A 23 -17.42 -12.79 -17.92
C ALA A 23 -16.93 -13.91 -18.86
N GLY A 24 -15.96 -14.70 -18.41
CA GLY A 24 -15.35 -15.79 -19.19
C GLY A 24 -14.39 -15.35 -20.28
N GLN A 25 -14.12 -14.05 -20.42
CA GLN A 25 -13.09 -13.50 -21.30
C GLN A 25 -11.82 -13.26 -20.51
N SER A 26 -10.69 -13.74 -21.03
CA SER A 26 -9.41 -13.67 -20.35
C SER A 26 -8.37 -12.87 -21.15
N SER A 27 -7.52 -12.14 -20.44
CA SER A 27 -6.34 -11.48 -20.99
C SER A 27 -5.12 -11.81 -20.14
N LEU A 28 -3.97 -11.90 -20.78
CA LEU A 28 -2.67 -12.00 -20.11
C LEU A 28 -2.06 -10.61 -20.01
N LEU A 29 -1.56 -10.27 -18.82
CA LEU A 29 -0.95 -8.99 -18.52
C LEU A 29 0.49 -9.25 -18.08
N GLY A 30 1.44 -8.63 -18.79
CA GLY A 30 2.84 -8.64 -18.40
C GLY A 30 3.08 -7.69 -17.22
N VAL A 31 4.32 -7.66 -16.73
CA VAL A 31 4.72 -6.79 -15.62
C VAL A 31 4.38 -5.32 -15.90
N ALA A 32 4.72 -4.81 -17.09
CA ALA A 32 4.45 -3.42 -17.45
C ALA A 32 2.95 -3.08 -17.50
N ASP A 33 2.12 -4.03 -17.96
CA ASP A 33 0.67 -3.86 -17.99
C ASP A 33 0.09 -3.85 -16.57
N ILE A 34 0.62 -4.70 -15.68
CA ILE A 34 0.24 -4.74 -14.27
C ILE A 34 0.62 -3.45 -13.56
N GLU A 35 1.81 -2.91 -13.78
CA GLU A 35 2.23 -1.61 -13.22
C GLU A 35 1.27 -0.48 -13.63
N ALA A 36 0.96 -0.40 -14.93
CA ALA A 36 0.00 0.58 -15.45
C ALA A 36 -1.41 0.39 -14.87
N MET A 37 -1.84 -0.87 -14.75
CA MET A 37 -3.14 -1.22 -14.17
C MET A 37 -3.23 -0.85 -12.69
N ILE A 38 -2.20 -1.12 -11.88
CA ILE A 38 -2.17 -0.74 -10.45
C ILE A 38 -2.32 0.77 -10.31
N ALA A 39 -1.56 1.55 -11.07
CA ALA A 39 -1.62 3.01 -11.03
C ALA A 39 -3.02 3.53 -11.40
N GLU A 40 -3.61 3.00 -12.47
CA GLU A 40 -4.92 3.43 -12.94
C GLU A 40 -6.06 2.98 -12.00
N LEU A 41 -5.98 1.76 -11.46
CA LEU A 41 -6.94 1.28 -10.46
C LEU A 41 -6.87 2.10 -9.16
N ALA A 42 -5.67 2.49 -8.72
CA ALA A 42 -5.51 3.36 -7.55
C ALA A 42 -6.19 4.72 -7.80
N ARG A 43 -5.98 5.30 -8.99
CA ARG A 43 -6.61 6.57 -9.41
C ARG A 43 -8.13 6.45 -9.48
N ILE A 44 -8.65 5.42 -10.14
CA ILE A 44 -10.10 5.17 -10.24
C ILE A 44 -10.69 4.96 -8.84
N ARG A 45 -10.07 4.10 -8.01
CA ARG A 45 -10.56 3.81 -6.66
C ARG A 45 -10.62 5.05 -5.78
N ALA A 46 -9.68 5.99 -5.92
CA ALA A 46 -9.70 7.26 -5.18
C ALA A 46 -10.92 8.14 -5.51
N ALA A 47 -11.48 8.01 -6.71
CA ALA A 47 -12.67 8.76 -7.13
C ALA A 47 -14.00 8.06 -6.79
N MET A 48 -13.97 6.79 -6.37
CA MET A 48 -15.17 5.99 -6.10
C MET A 48 -15.72 6.18 -4.69
N GLN A 49 -17.05 6.01 -4.56
CA GLN A 49 -17.75 5.94 -3.28
C GLN A 49 -17.99 4.49 -2.83
N PRO A 50 -17.99 4.20 -1.52
CA PRO A 50 -17.62 5.12 -0.45
C PRO A 50 -16.12 5.44 -0.47
N VAL A 51 -15.77 6.66 -0.04
CA VAL A 51 -14.37 7.04 0.22
C VAL A 51 -13.75 6.00 1.16
N ARG A 52 -12.46 5.71 0.98
CA ARG A 52 -11.76 4.82 1.91
C ARG A 52 -11.86 5.37 3.34
N PRO A 53 -12.10 4.50 4.34
CA PRO A 53 -12.12 4.93 5.74
C PRO A 53 -10.84 5.70 6.10
N LEU A 54 -10.98 6.75 6.88
CA LEU A 54 -9.83 7.54 7.38
C LEU A 54 -9.03 6.76 8.43
N ASN A 55 -9.74 5.95 9.23
CA ASN A 55 -9.10 5.10 10.23
C ASN A 55 -8.70 3.78 9.59
N PRO A 56 -7.53 3.22 9.97
CA PRO A 56 -7.19 1.86 9.56
C PRO A 56 -8.29 0.89 10.05
N PRO A 57 -8.62 -0.16 9.26
CA PRO A 57 -9.55 -1.18 9.70
C PRO A 57 -9.03 -1.84 10.99
N ALA A 58 -9.95 -2.20 11.89
CA ALA A 58 -9.60 -2.96 13.08
C ALA A 58 -9.15 -4.38 12.70
N GLY A 59 -8.08 -4.89 13.34
CA GLY A 59 -7.57 -6.24 13.15
C GLY A 59 -6.19 -6.29 12.48
N GLU A 60 -5.84 -7.46 11.95
CA GLU A 60 -4.59 -7.71 11.24
C GLU A 60 -4.65 -7.15 9.82
N TYR A 61 -3.69 -6.29 9.49
CA TYR A 61 -3.43 -5.82 8.15
C TYR A 61 -2.07 -6.36 7.68
N PRO A 62 -1.89 -6.63 6.38
CA PRO A 62 -0.59 -7.03 5.86
C PRO A 62 0.48 -6.02 6.27
N MET A 63 1.46 -6.49 7.03
CA MET A 63 2.56 -5.67 7.53
C MET A 63 3.83 -6.01 6.75
N GLU A 64 4.43 -5.01 6.12
CA GLU A 64 5.80 -5.12 5.65
C GLU A 64 6.75 -4.83 6.80
N VAL A 65 7.63 -5.80 7.08
CA VAL A 65 8.65 -5.68 8.12
C VAL A 65 9.87 -4.97 7.54
N ASP A 66 10.35 -3.94 8.24
CA ASP A 66 11.52 -3.13 7.87
C ASP A 66 11.49 -2.60 6.42
N PRO A 67 10.46 -1.80 6.06
CA PRO A 67 10.38 -1.25 4.72
C PRO A 67 11.50 -0.24 4.49
N CYS A 68 12.06 -0.22 3.28
CA CYS A 68 12.97 0.85 2.89
C CYS A 68 12.23 2.19 2.92
N TRP A 69 12.85 3.20 3.54
CA TRP A 69 12.29 4.55 3.63
C TRP A 69 13.32 5.62 3.28
N ARG A 70 12.83 6.78 2.83
CA ARG A 70 13.63 7.97 2.52
C ARG A 70 12.90 9.22 2.98
N VAL A 71 13.64 10.23 3.42
CA VAL A 71 13.10 11.56 3.72
C VAL A 71 13.78 12.61 2.86
N ASP A 72 13.00 13.33 2.07
CA ASP A 72 13.45 14.46 1.25
C ASP A 72 12.91 15.78 1.82
N ARG A 73 13.65 16.89 1.65
CA ARG A 73 13.21 18.25 2.04
C ARG A 73 13.25 19.19 0.84
N PRO A 74 12.24 19.14 -0.04
CA PRO A 74 12.23 19.94 -1.25
C PRO A 74 12.12 21.44 -0.92
N PRO A 75 12.90 22.33 -1.58
CA PRO A 75 12.93 23.76 -1.25
C PRO A 75 11.57 24.48 -1.33
N GLN A 76 10.63 23.96 -2.12
CA GLN A 76 9.32 24.57 -2.35
C GLN A 76 8.25 24.14 -1.33
N PHE A 77 8.58 23.25 -0.39
CA PHE A 77 7.65 22.74 0.61
C PHE A 77 8.19 22.98 2.01
N ASN A 78 7.44 23.72 2.83
CA ASN A 78 7.76 23.89 4.24
C ASN A 78 7.36 22.61 5.00
N GLY A 79 8.21 21.59 4.95
CA GLY A 79 7.97 20.28 5.56
C GLY A 79 8.98 19.24 5.09
N ALA A 80 8.61 17.97 5.17
CA ALA A 80 9.40 16.88 4.61
C ALA A 80 8.52 15.94 3.78
N VAL A 81 9.13 15.21 2.86
CA VAL A 81 8.48 14.16 2.09
C VAL A 81 9.02 12.82 2.59
N LEU A 82 8.18 12.05 3.28
CA LEU A 82 8.49 10.69 3.69
C LEU A 82 8.08 9.74 2.56
N SER A 83 9.03 8.99 2.02
CA SER A 83 8.78 7.95 1.03
C SER A 83 8.99 6.58 1.66
N LEU A 84 8.04 5.67 1.45
CA LEU A 84 8.09 4.27 1.89
C LEU A 84 8.00 3.37 0.65
N ARG A 85 8.80 2.30 0.60
CA ARG A 85 8.74 1.30 -0.47
C ARG A 85 7.81 0.16 -0.05
N HIS A 86 6.75 -0.06 -0.81
CA HIS A 86 5.90 -1.25 -0.74
C HIS A 86 6.38 -2.29 -1.77
N ILE A 87 6.45 -3.58 -1.42
CA ILE A 87 7.04 -4.62 -2.29
C ILE A 87 6.32 -4.78 -3.62
N GLY A 88 5.00 -4.55 -3.65
CA GLY A 88 4.16 -4.72 -4.84
C GLY A 88 3.72 -3.44 -5.54
N ILE A 89 4.06 -2.26 -5.01
CA ILE A 89 3.65 -0.95 -5.58
C ILE A 89 4.87 -0.04 -5.82
N GLY A 90 6.02 -0.35 -5.20
CA GLY A 90 7.21 0.48 -5.27
C GLY A 90 7.15 1.64 -4.27
N TRP A 91 7.73 2.78 -4.64
CA TRP A 91 7.87 3.93 -3.75
C TRP A 91 6.61 4.78 -3.73
N THR A 92 6.07 5.03 -2.54
CA THR A 92 4.97 5.99 -2.31
C THR A 92 5.45 7.11 -1.40
N ALA A 93 5.16 8.35 -1.79
CA ALA A 93 5.63 9.55 -1.10
C ALA A 93 4.49 10.30 -0.40
N PHE A 94 4.74 10.75 0.82
CA PHE A 94 3.80 11.47 1.67
C PHE A 94 4.41 12.79 2.12
N ALA A 95 3.75 13.90 1.78
CA ALA A 95 4.14 15.23 2.23
C ALA A 95 3.68 15.45 3.68
N LEU A 96 4.64 15.69 4.57
CA LEU A 96 4.44 15.91 5.99
C LEU A 96 4.67 17.39 6.33
N PRO A 97 3.62 18.18 6.61
CA PRO A 97 3.79 19.53 7.11
C PRO A 97 4.39 19.51 8.54
N PRO A 98 4.87 20.66 9.06
CA PRO A 98 5.59 20.70 10.33
C PRO A 98 4.86 20.07 11.53
N PRO A 99 3.55 20.32 11.74
CA PRO A 99 2.83 19.67 12.83
C PRO A 99 2.84 18.14 12.73
N SER A 100 2.66 17.60 11.52
CA SER A 100 2.68 16.15 11.28
C SER A 100 4.04 15.53 11.52
N MET A 101 5.12 16.25 11.20
CA MET A 101 6.48 15.78 11.51
C MET A 101 6.72 15.71 13.01
N THR A 102 6.29 16.73 13.77
CA THR A 102 6.40 16.73 15.23
C THR A 102 5.65 15.55 15.82
N SER A 103 4.38 15.35 15.45
CA SER A 103 3.60 14.21 15.93
C SER A 103 4.20 12.86 15.56
N LEU A 104 4.79 12.72 14.36
CA LEU A 104 5.46 11.49 13.95
C LEU A 104 6.70 11.20 14.81
N VAL A 105 7.54 12.22 15.06
CA VAL A 105 8.74 12.06 15.90
C VAL A 105 8.35 11.73 17.34
N GLU A 106 7.34 12.40 17.90
CA GLU A 106 6.81 12.11 19.24
C GLU A 106 6.32 10.67 19.34
N ALA A 107 5.54 10.20 18.37
CA ALA A 107 5.04 8.82 18.33
C ALA A 107 6.18 7.79 18.26
N LEU A 108 7.17 8.01 17.39
CA LEU A 108 8.30 7.08 17.21
C LEU A 108 9.29 7.11 18.38
N SER A 109 9.39 8.23 19.09
CA SER A 109 10.27 8.39 20.25
C SER A 109 9.63 7.92 21.56
N SER A 110 8.30 7.70 21.57
CA SER A 110 7.61 7.15 22.73
C SER A 110 8.05 5.69 22.94
N CYS A 111 8.34 5.32 24.18
CA CYS A 111 8.75 3.96 24.51
C CYS A 111 7.57 3.02 24.19
N PRO A 112 7.79 1.88 23.51
CA PRO A 112 6.74 0.89 23.34
C PRO A 112 6.19 0.55 24.72
N VAL A 113 4.91 0.80 24.95
CA VAL A 113 4.25 0.34 26.16
C VAL A 113 4.24 -1.18 26.05
N ASP A 114 4.95 -1.87 26.93
CA ASP A 114 4.85 -3.33 27.01
C ASP A 114 3.36 -3.68 27.10
N PRO A 115 2.86 -4.60 26.23
CA PRO A 115 1.49 -5.06 26.38
C PRO A 115 1.33 -5.60 27.80
N LEU A 116 0.28 -5.17 28.49
CA LEU A 116 -0.03 -5.65 29.84
C LEU A 116 -0.03 -7.20 29.81
N PRO A 117 0.51 -7.86 30.85
CA PRO A 117 0.55 -9.32 30.89
C PRO A 117 -0.89 -9.88 30.80
N GLY A 118 -1.26 -10.36 29.60
CA GLY A 118 -2.61 -10.83 29.29
C GLY A 118 -3.01 -10.74 27.81
N GLU A 119 -2.45 -9.80 27.04
CA GLU A 119 -2.73 -9.65 25.60
C GLU A 119 -1.59 -10.21 24.74
N GLN A 120 -1.43 -11.53 24.75
CA GLN A 120 -0.61 -12.20 23.74
C GLN A 120 -1.46 -12.39 22.47
N THR A 121 -1.38 -11.45 21.53
CA THR A 121 -1.78 -11.72 20.15
C THR A 121 -0.78 -12.72 19.58
N LEU A 122 -1.24 -13.96 19.41
CA LEU A 122 -0.49 -15.04 18.77
C LEU A 122 -0.17 -14.63 17.33
N LEU A 123 1.06 -14.20 17.08
CA LEU A 123 1.62 -14.08 15.74
C LEU A 123 1.82 -15.51 15.19
N ASN A 124 0.98 -15.93 14.25
CA ASN A 124 1.18 -17.09 13.38
C ASN A 124 1.15 -16.65 11.92
#